data_AF-A0A401NHZ5-F1
#
_entry.id   AF-A0A401NHZ5-F1
#
_cell.length_a   1.000
_cell.length_b   1.000
_cell.length_c   1.000
_cell.angle_alpha   90.00
_cell.angle_beta   90.00
_cell.angle_gamma   90.00
#
_symmetry.space_group_name_H-M   'P 1'
#
loop_
_entity.id
_entity.type
_entity.pdbx_description
1 polymer ?
#
loop_
_entity_poly.entity_id
_entity_poly.type
_entity_poly.pdbx_seq_one_letter_code
_entity_poly.pdbx_strand_id
1 'polypeptide(L)'
;MKGTQVSLSKRLHDSTFLTGSESNACHPVITAKIQIWRGTIARLRYKRVRAVHIIINHYRRYKVKSYIREVRRRFQNVGSMKDYGKHVKWPTPPKVLRKLEDTLQSVFQRWRAYQLIKSIPPADLPQIKAKVAAVENLKGQRVDLGLQRTWEGNYLATKRDNPLMTPAFSARASELKRKDKYMNTLFSSHVRKVST
;
A
#
# COMPACT_ATOMS: atom_id res chain seq x y z
N MET A 1 -20.19 -102.60 -9.02
CA MET A 1 -18.99 -101.97 -8.39
C MET A 1 -18.88 -100.48 -8.74
N LYS A 2 -19.86 -99.63 -8.36
CA LYS A 2 -19.88 -98.18 -8.67
C LYS A 2 -20.15 -97.29 -7.44
N GLY A 3 -19.67 -97.68 -6.26
CA GLY A 3 -19.96 -96.97 -5.00
C GLY A 3 -18.85 -96.02 -4.50
N THR A 4 -17.60 -96.23 -4.90
CA THR A 4 -16.47 -95.62 -4.15
C THR A 4 -15.97 -94.29 -4.75
N GLN A 5 -16.08 -94.10 -6.07
CA GLN A 5 -15.56 -92.93 -6.80
C GLN A 5 -16.35 -91.63 -6.54
N VAL A 6 -17.67 -91.70 -6.32
CA VAL A 6 -18.52 -90.51 -6.06
C VAL A 6 -18.25 -89.90 -4.67
N SER A 7 -17.73 -90.68 -3.72
CA SER A 7 -17.49 -90.22 -2.34
C SER A 7 -16.16 -89.48 -2.16
N LEU A 8 -15.18 -89.71 -3.03
CA LEU A 8 -13.86 -89.07 -2.99
C LEU A 8 -13.88 -87.71 -3.69
N SER A 9 -14.62 -87.59 -4.80
CA SER A 9 -14.80 -86.31 -5.50
C SER A 9 -15.59 -85.28 -4.70
N LYS A 10 -16.58 -85.69 -3.89
CA LYS A 10 -17.30 -84.79 -2.97
C LYS A 10 -16.39 -84.33 -1.81
N ARG A 11 -15.57 -85.23 -1.26
CA ARG A 11 -14.62 -84.91 -0.17
C ARG A 11 -13.52 -83.93 -0.59
N LEU A 12 -13.02 -84.02 -1.82
CA LEU A 12 -11.99 -83.10 -2.32
C LEU A 12 -12.55 -81.69 -2.58
N HIS A 13 -13.74 -81.58 -3.17
CA HIS A 13 -14.42 -80.28 -3.35
C HIS A 13 -14.73 -79.61 -2.00
N ASP A 14 -15.25 -80.36 -1.02
CA ASP A 14 -15.53 -79.83 0.32
C ASP A 14 -14.27 -79.37 1.05
N SER A 15 -13.13 -80.07 0.88
CA SER A 15 -11.86 -79.67 1.49
C SER A 15 -11.30 -78.34 0.95
N THR A 16 -11.49 -78.05 -0.35
CA THR A 16 -11.10 -76.77 -0.98
C THR A 16 -12.04 -75.61 -0.61
N PHE A 17 -13.33 -75.87 -0.37
CA PHE A 17 -14.27 -74.86 0.11
C PHE A 17 -14.06 -74.53 1.59
N LEU A 18 -13.68 -75.50 2.41
CA LEU A 18 -13.37 -75.30 3.83
C LEU A 18 -12.04 -74.54 4.03
N THR A 19 -11.01 -74.86 3.24
CA THR A 19 -9.74 -74.08 3.27
C THR A 19 -9.92 -72.66 2.70
N GLY A 20 -10.81 -72.48 1.72
CA GLY A 20 -11.21 -71.15 1.24
C GLY A 20 -12.02 -70.35 2.28
N SER A 21 -12.93 -70.98 3.03
CA SER A 21 -13.77 -70.30 4.03
C SER A 21 -12.98 -69.90 5.29
N GLU A 22 -12.00 -70.70 5.73
CA GLU A 22 -11.09 -70.35 6.82
C GLU A 22 -10.11 -69.23 6.42
N SER A 23 -9.63 -69.22 5.18
CA SER A 23 -8.80 -68.14 4.63
C SER A 23 -9.58 -66.81 4.51
N ASN A 24 -10.85 -66.88 4.11
CA ASN A 24 -11.75 -65.73 4.03
C ASN A 24 -12.13 -65.15 5.40
N ALA A 25 -12.10 -65.95 6.48
CA ALA A 25 -12.32 -65.49 7.85
C ALA A 25 -11.11 -64.74 8.45
N CYS A 26 -9.89 -65.03 8.01
CA CYS A 26 -8.67 -64.37 8.48
C CYS A 26 -8.43 -62.99 7.80
N HIS A 27 -8.84 -62.86 6.53
CA HIS A 27 -8.76 -61.63 5.74
C HIS A 27 -9.37 -60.37 6.40
N PRO A 28 -10.60 -60.39 6.97
CA PRO A 28 -11.20 -59.23 7.64
C PRO A 28 -10.47 -58.83 8.93
N VAL A 29 -9.85 -59.78 9.65
CA VAL A 29 -9.10 -59.49 10.88
C VAL A 29 -7.79 -58.74 10.57
N ILE A 30 -7.06 -59.20 9.56
CA ILE A 30 -5.81 -58.56 9.12
C ILE A 30 -6.08 -57.15 8.59
N THR A 31 -7.11 -57.01 7.75
CA THR A 31 -7.51 -55.70 7.21
C THR A 31 -7.99 -54.72 8.30
N ALA A 32 -8.71 -55.19 9.32
CA ALA A 32 -9.12 -54.35 10.46
C ALA A 32 -7.90 -53.80 11.25
N LYS A 33 -6.88 -54.63 11.49
CA LYS A 33 -5.64 -54.16 12.14
C LYS A 33 -4.89 -53.12 11.32
N ILE A 34 -4.78 -53.33 10.00
CA ILE A 34 -4.17 -52.36 9.09
C ILE A 34 -4.95 -51.03 9.09
N GLN A 35 -6.28 -51.07 9.11
CA GLN A 35 -7.13 -49.87 9.17
C GLN A 35 -6.91 -49.07 10.47
N ILE A 36 -6.87 -49.75 11.62
CA ILE A 36 -6.61 -49.10 12.92
C ILE A 36 -5.23 -48.46 12.92
N TRP A 37 -4.20 -49.17 12.46
CA TRP A 37 -2.82 -48.66 12.42
C TRP A 37 -2.68 -47.44 11.51
N ARG A 38 -3.28 -47.49 10.30
CA ARG A 38 -3.34 -46.35 9.38
C ARG A 38 -4.06 -45.15 10.02
N GLY A 39 -5.16 -45.39 10.73
CA GLY A 39 -5.89 -44.36 11.48
C GLY A 39 -5.05 -43.71 12.59
N THR A 40 -4.28 -44.51 13.33
CA THR A 40 -3.39 -44.00 14.39
C THR A 40 -2.25 -43.16 13.83
N ILE A 41 -1.60 -43.61 12.74
CA ILE A 41 -0.58 -42.82 12.03
C ILE A 41 -1.18 -41.50 11.53
N ALA A 42 -2.38 -41.53 10.94
CA ALA A 42 -3.07 -40.33 10.46
C ALA A 42 -3.33 -39.32 11.60
N ARG A 43 -3.81 -39.78 12.76
CA ARG A 43 -4.03 -38.92 13.95
C ARG A 43 -2.73 -38.31 14.47
N LEU A 44 -1.64 -39.08 14.49
CA LEU A 44 -0.33 -38.58 14.92
C LEU A 44 0.18 -37.49 13.96
N ARG A 45 0.06 -37.73 12.65
CA ARG A 45 0.40 -36.74 11.60
C ARG A 45 -0.45 -35.49 11.74
N TYR A 46 -1.76 -35.62 11.97
CA TYR A 46 -2.65 -34.50 12.18
C TYR A 46 -2.24 -33.64 13.39
N LYS A 47 -1.92 -34.26 14.54
CA LYS A 47 -1.43 -33.54 15.73
C LYS A 47 -0.15 -32.75 15.43
N ARG A 48 0.80 -33.34 14.69
CA ARG A 48 2.04 -32.67 14.25
C ARG A 48 1.73 -31.48 13.35
N VAL A 49 0.91 -31.66 12.32
CA VAL A 49 0.51 -30.58 11.41
C VAL A 49 -0.19 -29.44 12.15
N ARG A 50 -1.06 -29.76 13.11
CA ARG A 50 -1.74 -28.76 13.96
C ARG A 50 -0.73 -27.96 14.80
N ALA A 51 0.25 -28.63 15.41
CA ALA A 51 1.31 -27.95 16.16
C ALA A 51 2.14 -27.01 15.26
N VAL A 52 2.51 -27.45 14.05
CA VAL A 52 3.20 -26.62 13.07
C VAL A 52 2.39 -25.37 12.71
N HIS A 53 1.08 -25.50 12.47
CA HIS A 53 0.21 -24.35 12.18
C HIS A 53 0.16 -23.33 13.32
N ILE A 54 0.16 -23.81 14.58
CA ILE A 54 0.19 -22.94 15.76
C ILE A 54 1.50 -22.13 15.79
N ILE A 55 2.63 -22.79 15.57
CA ILE A 55 3.96 -22.16 15.54
C ILE A 55 4.03 -21.12 14.43
N ILE A 56 3.59 -21.47 13.20
CA ILE A 56 3.56 -20.56 12.05
C ILE A 56 2.70 -19.33 12.35
N ASN A 57 1.52 -19.51 12.94
CA ASN A 57 0.63 -18.39 13.27
C ASN A 57 1.25 -17.45 14.33
N HIS A 58 1.89 -18.00 15.36
CA HIS A 58 2.63 -17.19 16.33
C HIS A 58 3.78 -16.43 15.68
N TYR A 59 4.56 -17.09 14.83
CA TYR A 59 5.66 -16.47 14.11
C TYR A 59 5.19 -15.33 13.20
N ARG A 60 4.10 -15.52 12.45
CA ARG A 60 3.51 -14.47 11.60
C ARG A 60 3.13 -13.24 12.41
N ARG A 61 2.44 -13.44 13.55
CA ARG A 61 2.06 -12.34 14.46
C ARG A 61 3.29 -11.63 15.04
N TYR A 62 4.30 -12.39 15.46
CA TYR A 62 5.54 -11.84 15.97
C TYR A 62 6.25 -10.99 14.90
N LYS A 63 6.38 -11.48 13.67
CA LYS A 63 7.07 -10.74 12.59
C LYS A 63 6.38 -9.43 12.28
N VAL A 64 5.05 -9.41 12.20
CA VAL A 64 4.28 -8.16 12.01
C VAL A 64 4.54 -7.19 13.17
N LYS A 65 4.42 -7.65 14.43
CA LYS A 65 4.67 -6.81 15.60
C LYS A 65 6.09 -6.25 15.66
N SER A 66 7.09 -7.08 15.31
CA SER A 66 8.49 -6.66 15.27
C SER A 66 8.72 -5.55 14.25
N TYR A 67 8.12 -5.68 13.05
CA TYR A 67 8.21 -4.70 11.99
C TYR A 67 7.53 -3.37 12.38
N ILE A 68 6.31 -3.43 12.92
CA ILE A 68 5.60 -2.22 13.39
C ILE A 68 6.38 -1.52 14.51
N ARG A 69 6.98 -2.28 15.44
CA ARG A 69 7.81 -1.72 16.51
C ARG A 69 9.05 -1.02 15.94
N GLU A 70 9.66 -1.60 14.91
CA GLU A 70 10.81 -1.04 14.22
C GLU A 70 10.47 0.24 13.46
N VAL A 71 9.33 0.28 12.75
CA VAL A 71 8.78 1.50 12.13
C VAL A 71 8.54 2.54 13.21
N ARG A 72 7.81 2.22 14.28
CA ARG A 72 7.53 3.16 15.37
C ARG A 72 8.81 3.76 15.96
N ARG A 73 9.84 2.95 16.18
CA ARG A 73 11.13 3.41 16.72
C ARG A 73 11.80 4.42 15.78
N ARG A 74 11.79 4.17 14.46
CA ARG A 74 12.37 5.11 13.48
C ARG A 74 11.58 6.40 13.36
N PHE A 75 10.26 6.33 13.49
CA PHE A 75 9.36 7.46 13.28
C PHE A 75 8.94 8.20 14.58
N GLN A 76 9.47 7.80 15.74
CA GLN A 76 9.06 8.34 17.05
C GLN A 76 9.21 9.86 17.16
N ASN A 77 10.28 10.43 16.61
CA ASN A 77 10.62 11.85 16.74
C ASN A 77 10.31 12.67 15.48
N VAL A 78 9.63 12.08 14.50
CA VAL A 78 9.46 12.70 13.18
C VAL A 78 8.61 13.98 13.22
N GLY A 79 7.67 14.07 14.16
CA GLY A 79 6.87 15.28 14.36
C GLY A 79 7.66 16.49 14.86
N SER A 80 8.75 16.26 15.60
CA SER A 80 9.60 17.32 16.17
C SER A 80 10.78 17.69 15.26
N MET A 81 11.05 16.89 14.22
CA MET A 81 12.12 17.16 13.27
C MET A 81 11.70 18.24 12.26
N LYS A 82 12.64 19.14 11.93
CA LYS A 82 12.45 20.20 10.93
C LYS A 82 12.04 19.68 9.54
N ASP A 83 12.56 18.51 9.16
CA ASP A 83 12.33 17.93 7.82
C ASP A 83 11.07 17.03 7.74
N TYR A 84 10.28 16.96 8.83
CA TYR A 84 9.14 16.05 8.96
C TYR A 84 9.42 14.62 8.50
N GLY A 85 10.65 14.14 8.73
CA GLY A 85 11.08 12.78 8.41
C GLY A 85 11.39 12.50 6.93
N LYS A 86 11.64 13.52 6.10
CA LYS A 86 12.05 13.36 4.68
C LYS A 86 13.21 12.39 4.50
N HIS A 87 14.20 12.44 5.40
CA HIS A 87 15.43 11.66 5.33
C HIS A 87 15.39 10.35 6.14
N VAL A 88 14.25 10.02 6.76
CA VAL A 88 14.11 8.78 7.53
C VAL A 88 13.95 7.60 6.58
N LYS A 89 14.92 6.69 6.63
CA LYS A 89 14.87 5.45 5.84
C LYS A 89 13.82 4.50 6.40
N TRP A 90 12.89 4.07 5.55
CA TRP A 90 11.92 3.04 5.89
C TRP A 90 12.61 1.68 6.07
N PRO A 91 12.21 0.88 7.07
CA PRO A 91 12.75 -0.46 7.27
C PRO A 91 12.27 -1.39 6.14
N THR A 92 13.14 -2.29 5.66
CA THR A 92 12.78 -3.25 4.60
C THR A 92 11.72 -4.24 5.10
N PRO A 93 10.51 -4.31 4.52
CA PRO A 93 9.51 -5.23 5.00
C PRO A 93 9.76 -6.67 4.53
N PRO A 94 9.23 -7.65 5.26
CA PRO A 94 9.01 -8.99 4.74
C PRO A 94 8.10 -8.95 3.50
N LYS A 95 8.35 -9.82 2.50
CA LYS A 95 7.60 -9.87 1.22
C LYS A 95 6.08 -9.88 1.41
N VAL A 96 5.59 -10.63 2.39
CA VAL A 96 4.16 -10.77 2.69
C VAL A 96 3.51 -9.50 3.25
N LEU A 97 4.31 -8.54 3.74
CA LEU A 97 3.84 -7.29 4.35
C LEU A 97 3.96 -6.08 3.43
N ARG A 98 4.35 -6.25 2.16
CA ARG A 98 4.52 -5.13 1.21
C ARG A 98 3.26 -4.27 1.09
N LYS A 99 2.09 -4.90 0.93
CA LYS A 99 0.80 -4.17 0.88
C LYS A 99 0.55 -3.31 2.11
N LEU A 100 0.94 -3.79 3.30
CA LEU A 100 0.81 -3.02 4.54
C LEU A 100 1.83 -1.88 4.61
N GLU A 101 3.04 -2.10 4.11
CA GLU A 101 4.03 -1.02 3.98
C GLU A 101 3.50 0.08 3.07
N ASP A 102 2.97 -0.26 1.89
CA ASP A 102 2.46 0.71 0.93
C ASP A 102 1.33 1.57 1.54
N THR A 103 0.42 0.95 2.31
CA THR A 103 -0.64 1.69 3.01
C THR A 103 -0.09 2.56 4.14
N LEU A 104 0.88 2.07 4.92
CA LEU A 104 1.52 2.88 5.96
C LEU A 104 2.29 4.06 5.37
N GLN A 105 2.99 3.86 4.26
CA GLN A 105 3.71 4.90 3.54
C GLN A 105 2.74 5.95 2.99
N SER A 106 1.62 5.56 2.38
CA SER A 106 0.65 6.51 1.86
C SER A 106 0.02 7.37 2.97
N VAL A 107 -0.34 6.75 4.11
CA VAL A 107 -0.82 7.47 5.29
C VAL A 107 0.23 8.45 5.81
N PHE A 108 1.49 8.02 5.89
CA PHE A 108 2.58 8.90 6.30
C PHE A 108 2.79 10.07 5.35
N GLN A 109 2.82 9.83 4.03
CA GLN A 109 2.99 10.90 3.04
C GLN A 109 1.82 11.90 3.10
N ARG A 110 0.59 11.41 3.32
CA ARG A 110 -0.57 12.29 3.50
C ARG A 110 -0.46 13.14 4.76
N TRP A 111 -0.10 12.55 5.89
CA TRP A 111 0.16 13.29 7.13
C TRP A 111 1.26 14.33 6.94
N ARG A 112 2.36 13.95 6.29
CA ARG A 112 3.50 14.83 6.04
C ARG A 112 3.15 15.98 5.10
N ALA A 113 2.39 15.72 4.03
CA ALA A 113 1.86 16.76 3.15
C ALA A 113 0.98 17.74 3.92
N TYR A 114 0.12 17.23 4.81
CA TYR A 114 -0.70 18.08 5.68
C TYR A 114 0.15 18.94 6.63
N GLN A 115 1.19 18.38 7.27
CA GLN A 115 2.09 19.16 8.13
C GLN A 115 2.79 20.28 7.34
N LEU A 116 3.27 19.98 6.12
CA LEU A 116 3.89 20.97 5.25
C LEU A 116 2.91 22.09 4.88
N ILE A 117 1.69 21.77 4.47
CA ILE A 117 0.67 22.77 4.13
C ILE A 117 0.28 23.60 5.36
N LYS A 118 0.16 22.97 6.53
CA LYS A 118 -0.18 23.64 7.79
C LYS A 118 0.90 24.65 8.21
N SER A 119 2.17 24.40 7.88
CA SER A 119 3.27 25.31 8.23
C SER A 119 3.29 26.60 7.40
N ILE A 120 2.55 26.65 6.29
CA ILE A 120 2.54 27.77 5.36
C ILE A 120 1.48 28.80 5.77
N PRO A 121 1.78 30.11 5.79
CA PRO A 121 0.78 31.15 6.02
C PRO A 121 -0.36 31.09 5.00
N PRO A 122 -1.63 31.26 5.42
CA PRO A 122 -2.77 31.15 4.51
C PRO A 122 -2.78 32.20 3.40
N ALA A 123 -2.14 33.36 3.62
CA ALA A 123 -1.97 34.42 2.62
C ALA A 123 -1.10 33.98 1.43
N ASP A 124 -0.13 33.09 1.65
CA ASP A 124 0.82 32.64 0.62
C ASP A 124 0.31 31.40 -0.14
N LEU A 125 -0.71 30.71 0.38
CA LEU A 125 -1.27 29.52 -0.26
C LEU A 125 -1.74 29.73 -1.70
N PRO A 126 -2.46 30.82 -2.05
CA PRO A 126 -2.87 31.07 -3.43
C PRO A 126 -1.67 31.19 -4.38
N GLN A 127 -0.62 31.88 -3.93
CA GLN A 127 0.62 32.04 -4.69
C GLN A 127 1.30 30.68 -4.91
N ILE A 128 1.42 29.86 -3.87
CA ILE A 128 2.06 28.55 -3.97
C ILE A 128 1.25 27.64 -4.89
N LYS A 129 -0.09 27.64 -4.80
CA LYS A 129 -0.95 26.90 -5.73
C LYS A 129 -0.72 27.32 -7.18
N ALA A 130 -0.63 28.63 -7.44
CA ALA A 130 -0.34 29.14 -8.78
C ALA A 130 1.06 28.69 -9.26
N LYS A 131 2.07 28.73 -8.39
CA LYS A 131 3.42 28.23 -8.70
C LYS A 131 3.42 26.73 -8.99
N VAL A 132 2.71 25.92 -8.20
CA VAL A 132 2.59 24.47 -8.41
C VAL A 132 1.94 24.17 -9.76
N ALA A 133 0.82 24.83 -10.06
CA ALA A 133 0.12 24.67 -11.33
C ALA A 133 1.01 25.08 -12.52
N ALA A 134 1.73 26.20 -12.40
CA ALA A 134 2.64 26.63 -13.45
C ALA A 134 3.82 25.66 -13.65
N VAL A 135 4.39 25.13 -12.56
CA VAL A 135 5.43 24.10 -12.67
C VAL A 135 4.89 22.86 -13.36
N GLU A 136 3.69 22.40 -13.00
CA GLU A 136 3.08 21.21 -13.63
C GLU A 136 2.90 21.39 -15.14
N ASN A 137 2.49 22.58 -15.60
CA ASN A 137 2.23 22.85 -17.02
C ASN A 137 3.49 23.22 -17.82
N LEU A 138 4.46 23.92 -17.21
CA LEU A 138 5.59 24.52 -17.92
C LEU A 138 6.94 23.80 -17.66
N LYS A 139 6.95 22.78 -16.81
CA LYS A 139 8.17 22.00 -16.52
C LYS A 139 8.74 21.42 -17.82
N GLY A 140 10.01 21.76 -18.09
CA GLY A 140 10.74 21.29 -19.28
C GLY A 140 10.59 22.18 -20.52
N GLN A 141 9.63 23.11 -20.55
CA GLN A 141 9.46 24.06 -21.66
C GLN A 141 10.26 25.35 -21.47
N ARG A 142 10.55 25.71 -20.21
CA ARG A 142 11.24 26.95 -19.85
C ARG A 142 12.38 26.66 -18.88
N VAL A 143 13.55 27.26 -19.15
CA VAL A 143 14.76 27.10 -18.30
C VAL A 143 14.53 27.70 -16.92
N ASP A 144 13.93 28.88 -16.85
CA ASP A 144 13.58 29.54 -15.59
C ASP A 144 12.10 29.96 -15.55
N LEU A 145 11.40 29.47 -14.53
CA LEU A 145 10.00 29.80 -14.23
C LEU A 145 9.89 31.01 -13.29
N GLY A 146 11.00 31.51 -12.74
CA GLY A 146 10.99 32.59 -11.76
C GLY A 146 10.28 32.16 -10.48
N LEU A 147 10.66 31.02 -9.90
CA LEU A 147 10.06 30.51 -8.67
C LEU A 147 10.49 31.31 -7.43
N GLN A 148 11.68 31.93 -7.49
CA GLN A 148 12.26 32.73 -6.42
C GLN A 148 11.53 34.07 -6.22
N ARG A 149 10.92 34.64 -7.27
CA ARG A 149 10.16 35.89 -7.15
C ARG A 149 8.82 35.69 -6.46
N THR A 150 8.35 36.74 -5.79
CA THR A 150 6.96 36.84 -5.33
C THR A 150 6.04 36.99 -6.53
N TRP A 151 4.98 36.19 -6.60
CA TRP A 151 3.94 36.36 -7.61
C TRP A 151 2.81 37.17 -6.98
N GLU A 152 2.81 38.47 -7.26
CA GLU A 152 1.88 39.46 -6.66
C GLU A 152 0.62 39.65 -7.53
N GLY A 153 0.69 39.30 -8.81
CA GLY A 153 -0.40 39.46 -9.78
C GLY A 153 -0.48 40.89 -10.32
N ASN A 154 -0.67 41.89 -9.46
CA ASN A 154 -0.82 43.30 -9.84
C ASN A 154 0.52 44.06 -9.82
N TYR A 155 1.42 43.71 -10.74
CA TYR A 155 2.79 44.23 -10.75
C TYR A 155 2.88 45.74 -11.07
N LEU A 156 1.91 46.30 -11.81
CA LEU A 156 1.91 47.74 -12.14
C LEU A 156 1.56 48.64 -10.96
N ALA A 157 0.84 48.11 -9.96
CA ALA A 157 0.56 48.81 -8.72
C ALA A 157 1.75 48.78 -7.74
N THR A 158 2.70 47.85 -7.94
CA THR A 158 3.89 47.72 -7.09
C THR A 158 4.99 48.64 -7.59
N LYS A 159 5.52 49.50 -6.70
CA LYS A 159 6.60 50.47 -7.03
C LYS A 159 7.93 49.80 -7.44
N ARG A 160 8.09 48.49 -7.22
CA ARG A 160 9.31 47.74 -7.55
C ARG A 160 9.55 47.64 -9.05
N ASP A 161 8.50 47.41 -9.82
CA ASP A 161 8.63 47.09 -11.25
C ASP A 161 8.46 48.33 -12.16
N ASN A 162 7.76 49.37 -11.69
CA ASN A 162 7.52 50.57 -12.48
C ASN A 162 7.26 51.83 -11.63
N PRO A 163 8.28 52.36 -10.92
CA PRO A 163 8.09 53.47 -9.98
C PRO A 163 7.54 54.75 -10.63
N LEU A 164 7.79 54.96 -11.93
CA LEU A 164 7.38 56.16 -12.65
C LEU A 164 5.90 56.12 -13.07
N MET A 165 5.37 54.96 -13.50
CA MET A 165 3.98 54.87 -13.98
C MET A 165 2.99 54.33 -12.94
N THR A 166 3.44 53.81 -11.80
CA THR A 166 2.54 53.36 -10.71
C THR A 166 1.46 54.38 -10.33
N PRO A 167 1.75 55.69 -10.14
CA PRO A 167 0.70 56.66 -9.78
C PRO A 167 -0.33 56.84 -10.91
N ALA A 168 0.13 56.93 -12.16
CA ALA A 168 -0.75 57.05 -13.32
C ALA A 168 -1.64 55.80 -13.50
N PHE A 169 -1.06 54.60 -13.30
CA PHE A 169 -1.81 53.35 -13.35
C PHE A 169 -2.86 53.27 -12.24
N SER A 170 -2.50 53.61 -11.00
CA SER A 170 -3.42 53.56 -9.86
C SER A 170 -4.63 54.48 -10.04
N ALA A 171 -4.41 55.68 -10.59
CA ALA A 171 -5.48 56.63 -10.92
C ALA A 171 -6.42 56.08 -12.01
N ARG A 172 -5.87 55.47 -13.06
CA ARG A 172 -6.69 54.85 -14.12
C ARG A 172 -7.44 53.61 -13.63
N ALA A 173 -6.80 52.79 -12.80
CA ALA A 173 -7.40 51.61 -12.23
C ALA A 173 -8.57 51.95 -11.30
N SER A 174 -8.49 53.04 -10.51
CA SER A 174 -9.60 53.46 -9.65
C SER A 174 -10.78 54.00 -10.45
N GLU A 175 -10.52 54.73 -11.53
CA GLU A 175 -11.54 55.19 -12.48
C GLU A 175 -12.30 54.02 -13.12
N LEU A 176 -11.56 53.03 -13.63
CA LEU A 176 -12.11 51.79 -14.19
C LEU A 176 -12.90 51.00 -13.14
N LYS A 177 -12.39 50.89 -11.91
CA LYS A 177 -13.10 50.21 -10.81
C LYS A 177 -14.44 50.86 -10.52
N ARG A 178 -14.52 52.19 -10.55
CA ARG A 178 -15.78 52.93 -10.35
C ARG A 178 -16.77 52.68 -11.48
N LYS A 179 -16.28 52.60 -12.73
CA LYS A 179 -17.11 52.39 -13.92
C LYS A 179 -17.64 50.97 -14.02
N ASP A 180 -16.74 50.00 -13.92
CA ASP A 180 -17.02 48.59 -14.21
C ASP A 180 -17.36 47.77 -12.95
N LYS A 181 -17.22 48.38 -11.76
CA LYS A 181 -17.58 47.81 -10.45
C LYS A 181 -16.93 46.44 -10.14
N TYR A 182 -15.74 46.18 -10.68
CA TYR A 182 -15.00 44.96 -10.37
C TYR A 182 -14.39 45.01 -8.95
N MET A 183 -14.22 43.84 -8.32
CA MET A 183 -13.76 43.75 -6.92
C MET A 183 -12.28 44.09 -6.77
N ASN A 184 -11.42 43.40 -7.53
CA ASN A 184 -9.97 43.57 -7.51
C ASN A 184 -9.35 43.30 -8.90
N THR A 185 -8.20 43.91 -9.15
CA THR A 185 -7.39 43.60 -10.35
C THR A 185 -6.64 42.30 -10.09
N LEU A 186 -6.97 41.25 -10.85
CA LEU A 186 -6.36 39.92 -10.67
C LEU A 186 -4.90 39.86 -11.15
N PHE A 187 -4.60 40.55 -12.26
CA PHE A 187 -3.27 40.57 -12.84
C PHE A 187 -3.03 41.87 -13.63
N SER A 188 -1.82 42.41 -13.54
CA SER A 188 -1.34 43.53 -14.37
C SER A 188 0.17 43.41 -14.56
N SER A 189 0.67 43.65 -15.76
CA SER A 189 2.11 43.60 -16.04
C SER A 189 2.49 44.57 -17.14
N HIS A 190 3.75 45.00 -17.16
CA HIS A 190 4.27 45.84 -18.22
C HIS A 190 4.61 44.98 -19.45
N VAL A 191 4.03 45.34 -20.60
CA VAL A 191 4.27 44.68 -21.88
C VAL A 191 4.71 45.73 -22.90
N ARG A 192 5.77 45.43 -23.66
CA ARG A 192 6.18 46.21 -24.82
C ARG A 192 5.72 45.50 -26.08
N LYS A 193 4.82 46.13 -26.82
CA LYS A 193 4.44 45.67 -28.16
C LYS A 193 5.54 46.10 -29.12
N VAL A 194 6.17 45.13 -29.77
CA VAL A 194 7.10 45.39 -30.88
C VAL A 194 6.27 45.37 -32.16
N SER A 195 6.22 46.50 -32.87
CA SER A 195 5.63 46.55 -34.20
C SER A 195 6.53 45.79 -35.15
N THR A 196 5.95 44.80 -35.82
CA THR A 196 6.58 44.08 -36.92
C THR A 196 6.50 44.91 -38.19
#